data_AF-A0A7X9YKH1-F1
#
_entry.id   AF-A0A7X9YKH1-F1
#
_cell.length_a   1.000
_cell.length_b   1.000
_cell.length_c   1.000
_cell.angle_alpha   90.00
_cell.angle_beta   90.00
_cell.angle_gamma   90.00
#
_symmetry.space_group_name_H-M   'P 1'
#
loop_
_entity.id
_entity.type
_entity.pdbx_description
1 polymer ?
#
loop_
_entity_poly.entity_id
_entity_poly.type
_entity_poly.pdbx_seq_one_letter_code
_entity_poly.pdbx_strand_id
1 'polypeptide(L)'
;MTNFYEIPHLLKEIITWEEEIKEEVPYLETPTGYFLQFDPHDNGGYMSSPVDAIMFARTGMGGIHFSFLTDFGNVTDLSVVPIVRVDPMAFGSYARIVARNIRDFFAFGFSGHEGLLLNEFESKQQYFDYVKEQEDNTSESEYFDKKKWDREQEKVRDLAVQRFGFQLIHDGYSYSKEVRQTRRNEVILDTLDGLGVGVGDALVDYSKRIVPHPWHEKEISYDQDEQLISYISSAEQVGLFSLLRDVQAQGFDNSDVFRAIHNRFVSLGLSVEEQMLARYLHKLY
;
A
#
# COMPACT_ATOMS: atom_id res chain seq x y z
N MET A 1 -18.21 -16.12 -2.46
CA MET A 1 -18.71 -14.79 -2.08
C MET A 1 -18.01 -13.82 -2.99
N THR A 2 -18.74 -12.99 -3.73
CA THR A 2 -18.12 -11.99 -4.61
C THR A 2 -17.76 -10.80 -3.72
N ASN A 3 -16.47 -10.55 -3.52
CA ASN A 3 -16.04 -9.42 -2.70
C ASN A 3 -16.27 -8.13 -3.49
N PHE A 4 -16.99 -7.18 -2.88
CA PHE A 4 -17.18 -5.84 -3.41
C PHE A 4 -16.59 -4.86 -2.40
N TYR A 5 -15.77 -3.94 -2.89
CA TYR A 5 -15.17 -2.90 -2.07
C TYR A 5 -15.82 -1.56 -2.36
N GLU A 6 -16.24 -0.89 -1.29
CA GLU A 6 -16.78 0.45 -1.36
C GLU A 6 -15.70 1.46 -0.96
N ILE A 7 -15.75 2.64 -1.57
CA ILE A 7 -14.89 3.76 -1.17
C ILE A 7 -15.15 4.08 0.31
N PRO A 8 -14.11 4.18 1.16
CA PRO A 8 -14.30 4.64 2.54
C PRO A 8 -14.96 6.01 2.58
N HIS A 9 -15.93 6.20 3.49
CA HIS A 9 -16.60 7.48 3.67
C HIS A 9 -15.60 8.63 3.86
N LEU A 10 -14.58 8.40 4.69
CA LEU A 10 -13.51 9.39 4.92
C LEU A 10 -12.80 9.80 3.63
N LEU A 11 -12.43 8.83 2.78
CA LEU A 11 -11.74 9.13 1.52
C LEU A 11 -12.61 9.99 0.61
N LYS A 12 -13.90 9.62 0.50
CA LYS A 12 -14.88 10.36 -0.30
C LYS A 12 -15.05 11.79 0.20
N GLU A 13 -15.13 11.98 1.52
CA GLU A 13 -15.23 13.31 2.12
C GLU A 13 -13.96 14.15 1.89
N ILE A 14 -12.77 13.55 1.99
CA ILE A 14 -11.51 14.25 1.75
C ILE A 14 -11.38 14.68 0.29
N ILE A 15 -11.69 13.79 -0.66
CA ILE A 15 -11.69 14.15 -2.10
C ILE A 15 -12.63 15.33 -2.36
N THR A 16 -13.83 15.30 -1.78
CA THR A 16 -14.79 16.41 -1.92
C THR A 16 -14.25 17.69 -1.31
N TRP A 17 -13.66 17.60 -0.12
CA TRP A 17 -13.09 18.72 0.61
C TRP A 17 -11.87 19.33 -0.07
N GLU A 18 -11.00 18.53 -0.71
CA GLU A 18 -9.85 19.06 -1.47
C GLU A 18 -10.31 20.01 -2.58
N GLU A 19 -11.39 19.65 -3.29
CA GLU A 19 -11.96 20.51 -4.33
C GLU A 19 -12.59 21.79 -3.75
N GLU A 20 -13.18 21.72 -2.55
CA GLU A 20 -13.76 22.90 -1.87
C GLU A 20 -12.68 23.93 -1.50
N ILE A 21 -11.52 23.49 -1.03
CA ILE A 21 -10.48 24.38 -0.51
C ILE A 21 -9.37 24.71 -1.52
N LYS A 22 -9.36 24.09 -2.70
CA LYS A 22 -8.30 24.26 -3.71
C LYS A 22 -8.02 25.73 -4.06
N GLU A 23 -9.08 26.51 -4.28
CA GLU A 23 -8.97 27.94 -4.60
C GLU A 23 -8.47 28.79 -3.41
N GLU A 24 -8.59 28.26 -2.18
CA GLU A 24 -8.11 28.89 -0.96
C GLU A 24 -6.63 28.64 -0.66
N VAL A 25 -6.04 27.63 -1.31
CA VAL A 25 -4.62 27.24 -1.22
C VAL A 25 -4.00 27.00 -2.60
N PRO A 26 -3.99 28.03 -3.47
CA PRO A 26 -3.60 27.89 -4.88
C PRO A 26 -2.10 27.66 -5.10
N TYR A 27 -1.27 27.76 -4.06
CA TYR A 27 0.16 27.47 -4.12
C TYR A 27 0.44 25.96 -3.97
N LEU A 28 -0.52 25.20 -3.46
CA LEU A 28 -0.44 23.75 -3.35
C LEU A 28 -1.03 23.10 -4.61
N GLU A 29 -0.30 22.16 -5.20
CA GLU A 29 -0.81 21.40 -6.35
C GLU A 29 -2.04 20.55 -5.96
N THR A 30 -1.97 19.92 -4.79
CA THR A 30 -3.07 19.24 -4.11
C THR A 30 -3.05 19.63 -2.64
N PRO A 31 -4.21 19.89 -2.00
CA PRO A 31 -4.23 20.25 -0.59
C PRO A 31 -3.63 19.17 0.33
N THR A 32 -3.92 17.89 0.09
CA THR A 32 -3.38 16.78 0.92
C THR A 32 -1.94 16.40 0.57
N GLY A 33 -1.39 16.92 -0.52
CA GLY A 33 -0.11 16.47 -1.08
C GLY A 33 -0.21 15.20 -1.94
N TYR A 34 -1.41 14.65 -2.12
CA TYR A 34 -1.65 13.44 -2.90
C TYR A 34 -2.68 13.62 -4.00
N PHE A 35 -2.51 12.90 -5.11
CA PHE A 35 -3.55 12.72 -6.10
C PHE A 35 -4.46 11.59 -5.66
N LEU A 36 -5.60 11.95 -5.08
CA LEU A 36 -6.57 11.00 -4.55
C LEU A 36 -7.48 10.46 -5.65
N GLN A 37 -7.72 9.15 -5.64
CA GLN A 37 -8.65 8.48 -6.53
C GLN A 37 -9.16 7.18 -5.91
N PHE A 38 -10.18 6.56 -6.47
CA PHE A 38 -10.61 5.24 -6.05
C PHE A 38 -11.23 4.47 -7.21
N ASP A 39 -10.63 3.33 -7.54
CA ASP A 39 -11.19 2.28 -8.38
C ASP A 39 -10.92 0.95 -7.64
N PRO A 40 -11.95 0.19 -7.25
CA PRO A 40 -11.76 -1.07 -6.52
C PRO A 40 -10.96 -2.12 -7.31
N HIS A 41 -10.73 -1.90 -8.60
CA HIS A 41 -9.92 -2.77 -9.46
C HIS A 41 -8.55 -2.17 -9.82
N ASP A 42 -8.18 -1.02 -9.25
CA ASP A 42 -6.88 -0.39 -9.47
C ASP A 42 -5.94 -0.57 -8.27
N ASN A 43 -4.81 -1.24 -8.49
CA ASN A 43 -3.74 -1.40 -7.52
C ASN A 43 -2.50 -0.53 -7.83
N GLY A 44 -2.58 0.37 -8.81
CA GLY A 44 -1.46 1.18 -9.30
C GLY A 44 -0.82 0.64 -10.58
N GLY A 45 -1.11 -0.61 -10.96
CA GLY A 45 -0.81 -1.16 -12.29
C GLY A 45 0.66 -1.55 -12.55
N TYR A 46 1.50 -1.55 -11.53
CA TYR A 46 2.87 -2.07 -11.57
C TYR A 46 2.90 -3.54 -11.15
N MET A 47 3.82 -4.35 -11.70
CA MET A 47 3.87 -5.79 -11.35
C MET A 47 4.14 -6.04 -9.87
N SER A 48 4.93 -5.18 -9.25
CA SER A 48 5.22 -5.18 -7.81
C SER A 48 4.10 -4.60 -6.95
N SER A 49 3.04 -4.03 -7.54
CA SER A 49 1.83 -3.65 -6.80
C SER A 49 1.06 -4.91 -6.41
N PRO A 50 0.85 -5.20 -5.12
CA PRO A 50 0.11 -6.39 -4.72
C PRO A 50 -1.30 -6.42 -5.32
N VAL A 51 -1.76 -7.60 -5.75
CA VAL A 51 -3.11 -7.74 -6.33
C VAL A 51 -4.24 -7.75 -5.30
N ASP A 52 -3.90 -7.84 -4.03
CA ASP A 52 -4.80 -7.66 -2.89
C ASP A 52 -4.58 -6.30 -2.21
N ALA A 53 -4.16 -5.30 -3.00
CA ALA A 53 -4.06 -3.92 -2.58
C ALA A 53 -4.86 -3.00 -3.50
N ILE A 54 -5.73 -2.15 -2.93
CA ILE A 54 -6.55 -1.20 -3.70
C ILE A 54 -5.97 0.19 -3.52
N MET A 55 -5.47 0.79 -4.58
CA MET A 55 -4.82 2.09 -4.54
C MET A 55 -5.83 3.21 -4.32
N PHE A 56 -5.46 4.20 -3.50
CA PHE A 56 -6.27 5.40 -3.29
C PHE A 56 -5.53 6.74 -3.41
N ALA A 57 -4.19 6.73 -3.40
CA ALA A 57 -3.40 7.94 -3.46
C ALA A 57 -2.12 7.72 -4.27
N ARG A 58 -1.71 8.71 -5.07
CA ARG A 58 -0.43 8.73 -5.79
C ARG A 58 0.35 9.99 -5.39
N THR A 59 1.68 9.90 -5.38
CA THR A 59 2.55 11.05 -5.09
C THR A 59 2.82 11.93 -6.32
N GLY A 60 2.47 11.46 -7.52
CA GLY A 60 2.71 12.16 -8.79
C GLY A 60 4.09 11.90 -9.42
N MET A 61 5.01 11.22 -8.73
CA MET A 61 6.37 10.94 -9.22
C MET A 61 6.80 9.51 -8.89
N GLY A 62 7.61 8.91 -9.78
CA GLY A 62 8.25 7.61 -9.54
C GLY A 62 7.30 6.40 -9.48
N GLY A 63 6.00 6.61 -9.73
CA GLY A 63 4.99 5.56 -9.59
C GLY A 63 4.64 5.22 -8.14
N ILE A 64 5.10 6.00 -7.16
CA ILE A 64 4.82 5.75 -5.74
C ILE A 64 3.34 5.99 -5.46
N HIS A 65 2.72 5.04 -4.78
CA HIS A 65 1.30 5.10 -4.43
C HIS A 65 1.00 4.44 -3.09
N PHE A 66 -0.16 4.77 -2.54
CA PHE A 66 -0.68 4.19 -1.31
C PHE A 66 -1.96 3.42 -1.59
N SER A 67 -2.09 2.27 -0.93
CA SER A 67 -3.18 1.32 -1.15
C SER A 67 -3.71 0.74 0.16
N PHE A 68 -4.97 0.33 0.15
CA PHE A 68 -5.59 -0.48 1.18
C PHE A 68 -5.16 -1.93 1.04
N LEU A 69 -4.67 -2.56 2.10
CA LEU A 69 -4.29 -3.97 2.11
C LEU A 69 -5.47 -4.86 2.49
N THR A 70 -6.03 -5.64 1.56
CA THR A 70 -7.28 -6.39 1.80
C THR A 70 -7.08 -7.82 2.29
N ASP A 71 -5.83 -8.31 2.28
CA ASP A 71 -5.46 -9.69 2.59
C ASP A 71 -6.31 -10.69 1.77
N PHE A 72 -6.29 -10.53 0.44
CA PHE A 72 -7.06 -11.32 -0.52
C PHE A 72 -8.56 -11.33 -0.23
N GLY A 73 -9.08 -10.15 0.15
CA GLY A 73 -10.49 -9.95 0.48
C GLY A 73 -10.97 -10.59 1.77
N ASN A 74 -10.04 -10.90 2.67
CA ASN A 74 -10.34 -11.24 4.05
C ASN A 74 -10.99 -10.07 4.81
N VAL A 75 -10.63 -8.83 4.49
CA VAL A 75 -11.26 -7.63 5.05
C VAL A 75 -11.83 -6.76 3.94
N THR A 76 -13.16 -6.61 3.92
CA THR A 76 -13.86 -5.80 2.91
C THR A 76 -14.09 -4.35 3.33
N ASP A 77 -14.06 -4.08 4.64
CA ASP A 77 -14.14 -2.71 5.15
C ASP A 77 -12.80 -2.01 5.02
N LEU A 78 -12.64 -1.25 3.94
CA LEU A 78 -11.42 -0.50 3.65
C LEU A 78 -11.13 0.63 4.66
N SER A 79 -12.07 0.97 5.55
CA SER A 79 -11.84 2.01 6.56
C SER A 79 -10.96 1.56 7.72
N VAL A 80 -10.77 0.25 7.89
CA VAL A 80 -10.03 -0.35 9.02
C VAL A 80 -8.77 -1.10 8.60
N VAL A 81 -8.56 -1.34 7.31
CA VAL A 81 -7.41 -2.11 6.82
C VAL A 81 -6.11 -1.32 6.82
N PRO A 82 -4.95 -1.98 6.99
CA PRO A 82 -3.65 -1.34 6.88
C PRO A 82 -3.45 -0.63 5.55
N ILE A 83 -2.69 0.47 5.59
CA ILE A 83 -2.25 1.20 4.41
C ILE A 83 -0.84 0.78 4.05
N VAL A 84 -0.66 0.36 2.80
CA VAL A 84 0.62 0.03 2.20
C VAL A 84 1.10 1.15 1.30
N ARG A 85 2.38 1.50 1.39
CA ARG A 85 3.11 2.29 0.40
C ARG A 85 3.74 1.33 -0.59
N VAL A 86 3.54 1.56 -1.87
CA VAL A 86 4.20 0.85 -2.97
C VAL A 86 5.10 1.82 -3.72
N ASP A 87 6.34 1.42 -3.95
CA ASP A 87 7.37 2.14 -4.70
C ASP A 87 8.01 1.18 -5.71
N PRO A 88 7.58 1.25 -6.97
CA PRO A 88 8.11 0.40 -8.03
C PRO A 88 9.62 0.57 -8.28
N MET A 89 10.23 1.65 -7.80
CA MET A 89 11.65 1.96 -7.98
C MET A 89 12.51 1.50 -6.78
N ALA A 90 11.90 1.08 -5.68
CA ALA A 90 12.59 0.53 -4.51
C ALA A 90 12.86 -0.97 -4.69
N PHE A 91 13.81 -1.31 -5.58
CA PHE A 91 14.17 -2.69 -5.90
C PHE A 91 14.43 -3.55 -4.64
N GLY A 92 13.66 -4.63 -4.48
CA GLY A 92 13.75 -5.54 -3.33
C GLY A 92 13.02 -5.08 -2.06
N SER A 93 12.39 -3.90 -2.07
CA SER A 93 11.55 -3.39 -0.98
C SER A 93 10.42 -2.53 -1.54
N TYR A 94 9.67 -3.12 -2.48
CA TYR A 94 8.66 -2.40 -3.25
C TYR A 94 7.47 -1.98 -2.41
N ALA A 95 7.15 -2.70 -1.33
CA ALA A 95 5.93 -2.46 -0.57
C ALA A 95 6.20 -2.42 0.93
N ARG A 96 5.41 -1.63 1.66
CA ARG A 96 5.59 -1.46 3.11
C ARG A 96 4.34 -0.94 3.80
N ILE A 97 4.01 -1.47 4.97
CA ILE A 97 2.95 -0.90 5.82
C ILE A 97 3.39 0.46 6.38
N VAL A 98 2.54 1.48 6.20
CA VAL A 98 2.82 2.86 6.62
C VAL A 98 1.78 3.43 7.59
N ALA A 99 0.55 2.91 7.61
CA ALA A 99 -0.45 3.30 8.59
C ALA A 99 -1.40 2.14 8.92
N ARG A 100 -2.02 2.18 10.11
CA ARG A 100 -2.98 1.15 10.55
C ARG A 100 -4.28 1.17 9.75
N ASN A 101 -4.66 2.35 9.27
CA ASN A 101 -5.86 2.58 8.47
C ASN A 101 -5.81 3.96 7.82
N ILE A 102 -6.83 4.27 7.02
CA ILE A 102 -6.91 5.53 6.28
C ILE A 102 -7.00 6.77 7.19
N ARG A 103 -7.63 6.66 8.36
CA ARG A 103 -7.71 7.78 9.31
C ARG A 103 -6.33 8.11 9.83
N ASP A 104 -5.57 7.09 10.23
CA ASP A 104 -4.21 7.27 10.70
C ASP A 104 -3.29 7.75 9.57
N PHE A 105 -3.49 7.29 8.32
CA PHE A 105 -2.71 7.77 7.16
C PHE A 105 -2.80 9.30 7.00
N PHE A 106 -4.01 9.85 6.97
CA PHE A 106 -4.18 11.31 6.85
C PHE A 106 -3.74 12.05 8.11
N ALA A 107 -4.02 11.52 9.31
CA ALA A 107 -3.53 12.12 10.55
C ALA A 107 -2.00 12.18 10.56
N PHE A 108 -1.33 11.14 10.07
CA PHE A 108 0.13 11.06 9.99
C PHE A 108 0.70 12.08 8.98
N GLY A 109 0.10 12.20 7.80
CA GLY A 109 0.46 13.22 6.81
C GLY A 109 0.31 14.64 7.37
N PHE A 110 -0.86 14.97 7.91
CA PHE A 110 -1.13 16.30 8.50
C PHE A 110 -0.32 16.59 9.77
N SER A 111 0.31 15.59 10.38
CA SER A 111 1.25 15.81 11.49
C SER A 111 2.65 16.24 11.03
N GLY A 112 2.88 16.37 9.72
CA GLY A 112 4.19 16.71 9.16
C GLY A 112 5.15 15.52 9.11
N HIS A 113 4.64 14.29 9.18
CA HIS A 113 5.43 13.06 9.16
C HIS A 113 5.48 12.37 7.78
N GLU A 114 5.16 13.09 6.70
CA GLU A 114 5.13 12.54 5.34
C GLU A 114 6.45 11.83 4.94
N GLY A 115 7.60 12.34 5.36
CA GLY A 115 8.89 11.70 5.10
C GLY A 115 8.97 10.25 5.57
N LEU A 116 8.23 9.88 6.62
CA LEU A 116 8.13 8.50 7.14
C LEU A 116 7.13 7.62 6.36
N LEU A 117 6.16 8.21 5.65
CA LEU A 117 5.35 7.48 4.68
C LEU A 117 6.20 7.07 3.48
N LEU A 118 7.07 7.98 3.04
CA LEU A 118 7.87 7.81 1.83
C LEU A 118 9.18 7.04 2.04
N ASN A 119 9.84 7.18 3.20
CA ASN A 119 11.20 6.68 3.42
C ASN A 119 11.32 5.76 4.63
N GLU A 120 12.36 4.92 4.66
CA GLU A 120 12.77 4.17 5.84
C GLU A 120 13.89 4.90 6.57
N PHE A 121 13.84 4.89 7.90
CA PHE A 121 14.94 5.33 8.73
C PHE A 121 15.31 4.21 9.71
N GLU A 122 16.61 3.97 9.83
CA GLU A 122 17.20 3.00 10.76
C GLU A 122 17.09 3.47 12.21
N SER A 123 17.10 4.79 12.42
CA SER A 123 17.02 5.39 13.74
C SER A 123 16.19 6.68 13.75
N LYS A 124 15.71 7.05 14.95
CA LYS A 124 15.01 8.32 15.17
C LYS A 124 15.89 9.54 14.85
N GLN A 125 17.20 9.42 15.09
CA GLN A 125 18.16 10.48 14.77
C GLN A 125 18.26 10.69 13.25
N GLN A 126 18.38 9.61 12.47
CA GLN A 126 18.43 9.71 11.01
C GLN A 126 17.16 10.35 10.43
N TYR A 127 15.99 10.05 11.01
CA TYR A 127 14.74 10.72 10.64
C TYR A 127 14.79 12.23 10.93
N PHE A 128 15.27 12.63 12.11
CA PHE A 128 15.40 14.04 12.46
C PHE A 128 16.42 14.79 11.59
N ASP A 129 17.54 14.14 11.26
CA ASP A 129 18.55 14.70 10.35
C ASP A 129 17.94 14.91 8.96
N TYR A 130 17.15 13.96 8.46
CA TYR A 130 16.41 14.10 7.20
C TYR A 130 15.42 15.26 7.24
N VAL A 131 14.60 15.39 8.29
CA VAL A 131 13.63 16.50 8.41
C VAL A 131 14.36 17.84 8.37
N LYS A 132 15.45 17.96 9.12
CA LYS A 132 16.27 19.17 9.13
C LYS A 132 16.88 19.46 7.75
N GLU A 133 17.39 18.45 7.07
CA GLU A 133 17.93 18.59 5.72
C GLU A 133 16.85 19.04 4.73
N GLN A 134 15.62 18.52 4.81
CA GLN A 134 14.52 18.99 3.97
C GLN A 134 14.17 20.45 4.26
N GLU A 135 14.16 20.87 5.53
CA GLU A 135 13.93 22.26 5.92
C GLU A 135 15.04 23.19 5.40
N ASP A 136 16.31 22.77 5.49
CA ASP A 136 17.48 23.54 5.06
C ASP A 136 17.57 23.64 3.52
N ASN A 137 17.20 22.56 2.79
CA ASN A 137 17.22 22.52 1.33
C ASN A 137 16.01 23.19 0.67
N THR A 138 14.90 23.32 1.41
CA THR A 138 13.70 24.03 0.95
C THR A 138 13.90 25.52 1.18
N SER A 139 14.55 26.20 0.22
CA SER A 139 14.85 27.62 0.30
C SER A 139 14.03 28.46 -0.68
N GLU A 140 13.76 29.71 -0.29
CA GLU A 140 13.12 30.70 -1.14
C GLU A 140 13.90 30.87 -2.45
N SER A 141 13.20 30.86 -3.58
CA SER A 141 13.78 31.10 -4.90
C SER A 141 12.84 31.91 -5.79
N GLU A 142 13.31 32.33 -6.97
CA GLU A 142 12.47 33.03 -7.96
C GLU A 142 11.22 32.22 -8.36
N TYR A 143 11.29 30.89 -8.28
CA TYR A 143 10.22 29.97 -8.67
C TYR A 143 9.52 29.33 -7.46
N PHE A 144 9.96 29.64 -6.23
CA PHE A 144 9.42 29.04 -5.01
C PHE A 144 9.37 30.02 -3.82
N ASP A 145 8.17 30.48 -3.47
CA ASP A 145 7.84 31.20 -2.24
C ASP A 145 7.56 30.22 -1.09
N LYS A 146 8.57 29.99 -0.25
CA LYS A 146 8.48 29.06 0.86
C LYS A 146 7.47 29.55 1.90
N LYS A 147 7.43 30.84 2.18
CA LYS A 147 6.55 31.40 3.22
C LYS A 147 5.09 31.24 2.86
N LYS A 148 4.74 31.40 1.58
CA LYS A 148 3.39 31.17 1.09
C LYS A 148 3.04 29.68 1.16
N TRP A 149 3.95 28.80 0.73
CA TRP A 149 3.78 27.36 0.85
C TRP A 149 3.55 26.92 2.30
N ASP A 150 4.40 27.34 3.25
CA ASP A 150 4.29 27.01 4.68
C ASP A 150 2.94 27.46 5.26
N ARG A 151 2.47 28.66 4.90
CA ARG A 151 1.18 29.20 5.35
C ARG A 151 0.00 28.41 4.81
N GLU A 152 0.05 28.02 3.54
CA GLU A 152 -1.02 27.23 2.94
C GLU A 152 -1.03 25.80 3.51
N GLN A 153 0.13 25.18 3.71
CA GLN A 153 0.26 23.89 4.41
C GLN A 153 -0.34 23.93 5.82
N GLU A 154 -0.01 24.97 6.61
CA GLU A 154 -0.58 25.18 7.94
C GLU A 154 -2.12 25.37 7.88
N LYS A 155 -2.61 26.18 6.93
CA LYS A 155 -4.04 26.37 6.73
C LYS A 155 -4.76 25.07 6.40
N VAL A 156 -4.23 24.26 5.47
CA VAL A 156 -4.81 22.95 5.12
C VAL A 156 -4.85 22.05 6.36
N ARG A 157 -3.74 21.92 7.09
CA ARG A 157 -3.64 21.10 8.30
C ARG A 157 -4.73 21.48 9.31
N ASP A 158 -4.85 22.76 9.62
CA ASP A 158 -5.79 23.24 10.63
C ASP A 158 -7.24 23.00 10.21
N LEU A 159 -7.57 23.25 8.93
CA LEU A 159 -8.88 22.93 8.35
C LEU A 159 -9.19 21.43 8.38
N ALA A 160 -8.21 20.58 8.03
CA ALA A 160 -8.38 19.14 8.04
C ALA A 160 -8.64 18.61 9.45
N VAL A 161 -7.85 19.04 10.44
CA VAL A 161 -8.02 18.65 11.85
C VAL A 161 -9.40 19.09 12.35
N GLN A 162 -9.82 20.32 12.05
CA GLN A 162 -11.13 20.83 12.43
C GLN A 162 -12.27 20.04 11.76
N ARG A 163 -12.15 19.74 10.47
CA ARG A 163 -13.20 19.11 9.66
C ARG A 163 -13.37 17.63 9.97
N PHE A 164 -12.28 16.88 10.10
CA PHE A 164 -12.29 15.42 10.17
C PHE A 164 -11.99 14.87 11.57
N GLY A 165 -11.64 15.75 12.52
CA GLY A 165 -11.33 15.38 13.90
C GLY A 165 -10.07 14.52 14.02
N PHE A 166 -9.07 14.76 13.18
CA PHE A 166 -7.82 14.00 13.23
C PHE A 166 -7.08 14.23 14.55
N GLN A 167 -6.62 13.13 15.15
CA GLN A 167 -5.68 13.17 16.27
C GLN A 167 -4.27 13.19 15.70
N LEU A 168 -3.60 14.33 15.77
CA LEU A 168 -2.23 14.46 15.27
C LEU A 168 -1.29 13.52 16.02
N ILE A 169 -0.40 12.89 15.27
CA ILE A 169 0.57 11.92 15.74
C ILE A 169 1.84 12.70 16.08
N HIS A 170 2.18 12.77 17.37
CA HIS A 170 3.33 13.56 17.82
C HIS A 170 4.69 12.87 17.62
N ASP A 171 4.73 11.55 17.73
CA ASP A 171 5.96 10.76 17.54
C ASP A 171 5.82 9.83 16.34
N GLY A 172 5.97 10.41 15.15
CA GLY A 172 5.83 9.69 13.89
C GLY A 172 6.76 8.49 13.76
N TYR A 173 8.00 8.59 14.24
CA TYR A 173 8.97 7.49 14.14
C TYR A 173 8.51 6.28 14.96
N SER A 174 8.15 6.50 16.22
CA SER A 174 7.66 5.44 17.12
C SER A 174 6.37 4.82 16.59
N TYR A 175 5.41 5.64 16.14
CA TYR A 175 4.19 5.17 15.50
C TYR A 175 4.52 4.26 14.30
N SER A 176 5.42 4.68 13.40
CA SER A 176 5.75 3.90 12.20
C SER A 176 6.34 2.51 12.50
N LYS A 177 7.04 2.38 13.64
CA LYS A 177 7.57 1.09 14.11
C LYS A 177 6.46 0.26 14.75
N GLU A 178 5.58 0.89 15.53
CA GLU A 178 4.41 0.23 16.13
C GLU A 178 3.49 -0.38 15.07
N VAL A 179 3.12 0.38 14.03
CA VAL A 179 2.26 -0.13 12.95
C VAL A 179 2.83 -1.37 12.30
N ARG A 180 4.14 -1.36 12.00
CA ARG A 180 4.83 -2.50 11.40
C ARG A 180 4.90 -3.69 12.35
N GLN A 181 5.10 -3.44 13.65
CA GLN A 181 5.09 -4.51 14.64
C GLN A 181 3.70 -5.12 14.83
N THR A 182 2.64 -4.30 14.81
CA THR A 182 1.26 -4.78 14.84
C THR A 182 0.99 -5.70 13.66
N ARG A 183 1.34 -5.28 12.44
CA ARG A 183 1.20 -6.16 11.27
C ARG A 183 1.99 -7.47 11.44
N ARG A 184 3.24 -7.42 11.89
CA ARG A 184 4.05 -8.64 12.12
C ARG A 184 3.40 -9.62 13.09
N ASN A 185 2.62 -9.15 14.05
CA ASN A 185 1.90 -10.01 14.99
C ASN A 185 0.64 -10.65 14.37
N GLU A 186 0.12 -10.09 13.27
CA GLU A 186 -1.04 -10.59 12.53
C GLU A 186 -0.66 -11.54 11.38
N VAL A 187 0.59 -11.47 10.93
CA VAL A 187 1.12 -12.30 9.84
C VAL A 187 1.28 -13.74 10.32
N ILE A 188 0.73 -14.67 9.53
CA ILE A 188 0.86 -16.11 9.76
C ILE A 188 1.92 -16.77 8.87
N LEU A 189 2.29 -16.11 7.78
CA LEU A 189 3.34 -16.53 6.86
C LEU A 189 3.98 -15.29 6.22
N ASP A 190 5.29 -15.14 6.40
CA ASP A 190 6.05 -14.03 5.83
C ASP A 190 6.13 -14.12 4.29
N THR A 191 6.42 -12.99 3.65
CA THR A 191 6.57 -12.83 2.20
C THR A 191 7.75 -11.91 1.89
N LEU A 192 8.33 -12.02 0.69
CA LEU A 192 9.50 -11.26 0.25
C LEU A 192 9.25 -9.75 0.20
N ASP A 193 8.01 -9.31 -0.07
CA ASP A 193 7.63 -7.89 -0.02
C ASP A 193 7.51 -7.34 1.42
N GLY A 194 7.65 -8.19 2.44
CA GLY A 194 7.60 -7.80 3.86
C GLY A 194 6.21 -7.50 4.39
N LEU A 195 5.14 -7.75 3.62
CA LEU A 195 3.76 -7.50 4.04
C LEU A 195 3.15 -8.70 4.77
N GLY A 196 3.60 -9.90 4.43
CA GLY A 196 3.12 -11.17 4.94
C GLY A 196 1.68 -11.47 4.55
N VAL A 197 1.28 -12.72 4.69
CA VAL A 197 -0.13 -13.13 4.60
C VAL A 197 -0.73 -13.04 5.99
N GLY A 198 -1.63 -12.07 6.17
CA GLY A 198 -2.51 -11.99 7.34
C GLY A 198 -3.74 -12.87 7.12
N VAL A 199 -4.26 -13.44 8.19
CA VAL A 199 -5.53 -14.15 8.13
C VAL A 199 -6.43 -13.69 9.27
N GLY A 200 -7.63 -13.21 8.93
CA GLY A 200 -8.69 -13.04 9.91
C GLY A 200 -9.20 -14.40 10.36
N ASP A 201 -9.76 -14.51 11.56
CA ASP A 201 -10.21 -15.76 12.22
C ASP A 201 -11.05 -16.71 11.33
N ALA A 202 -11.57 -16.24 10.19
CA ALA A 202 -12.40 -17.00 9.25
C ALA A 202 -11.65 -17.96 8.30
N LEU A 203 -10.35 -17.79 8.00
CA LEU A 203 -9.64 -18.65 7.02
C LEU A 203 -8.70 -19.69 7.65
N VAL A 204 -8.49 -19.65 8.97
CA VAL A 204 -7.65 -20.67 9.64
C VAL A 204 -8.51 -21.84 10.09
N ASP A 205 -8.45 -22.93 9.35
CA ASP A 205 -8.57 -24.23 10.00
C ASP A 205 -7.30 -24.43 10.83
N TYR A 206 -7.33 -24.05 12.12
CA TYR A 206 -6.18 -24.16 13.03
C TYR A 206 -5.68 -25.61 13.18
N SER A 207 -6.42 -26.60 12.65
CA SER A 207 -5.96 -27.98 12.56
C SER A 207 -5.01 -28.25 11.39
N LYS A 208 -4.99 -27.38 10.36
CA LYS A 208 -4.09 -27.49 9.22
C LYS A 208 -2.76 -26.78 9.49
N ARG A 209 -1.66 -27.51 9.25
CA ARG A 209 -0.31 -26.94 9.31
C ARG A 209 -0.14 -25.93 8.17
N ILE A 210 0.26 -24.70 8.50
CA ILE A 210 0.70 -23.71 7.51
C ILE A 210 2.01 -24.21 6.91
N VAL A 211 2.05 -24.32 5.57
CA VAL A 211 3.22 -24.78 4.83
C VAL A 211 3.62 -23.68 3.82
N PRO A 212 4.85 -23.14 3.92
CA PRO A 212 5.37 -22.20 2.94
C PRO A 212 5.46 -22.84 1.56
N HIS A 213 5.43 -22.02 0.50
CA HIS A 213 5.71 -22.51 -0.86
C HIS A 213 7.18 -22.99 -0.98
N PRO A 214 7.50 -23.88 -1.93
CA PRO A 214 8.84 -24.47 -2.07
C PRO A 214 10.00 -23.47 -2.27
N TRP A 215 9.67 -22.27 -2.74
CA TRP A 215 10.62 -21.18 -3.04
C TRP A 215 10.70 -20.12 -1.96
N HIS A 216 10.06 -20.32 -0.80
CA HIS A 216 10.09 -19.33 0.26
C HIS A 216 11.53 -19.00 0.67
N GLU A 217 11.82 -17.69 0.80
CA GLU A 217 13.17 -17.14 1.06
C GLU A 217 14.20 -17.42 -0.05
N LYS A 218 13.77 -17.84 -1.25
CA LYS A 218 14.63 -18.15 -2.40
C LYS A 218 14.14 -17.43 -3.64
N GLU A 219 15.07 -17.16 -4.54
CA GLU A 219 14.72 -16.68 -5.88
C GLU A 219 13.91 -17.76 -6.63
N ILE A 220 12.82 -17.33 -7.25
CA ILE A 220 11.98 -18.15 -8.11
C ILE A 220 12.62 -18.16 -9.50
N SER A 221 13.12 -19.31 -9.94
CA SER A 221 13.82 -19.42 -11.21
C SER A 221 12.86 -19.55 -12.40
N TYR A 222 13.23 -18.95 -13.54
CA TYR A 222 12.44 -18.99 -14.78
C TYR A 222 12.38 -20.38 -15.43
N ASP A 223 13.29 -21.29 -15.10
CA ASP A 223 13.30 -22.68 -15.58
C ASP A 223 12.39 -23.61 -14.77
N GLN A 224 11.63 -23.07 -13.82
CA GLN A 224 10.75 -23.83 -12.91
C GLN A 224 9.25 -23.53 -13.09
N ASP A 225 8.86 -23.00 -14.25
CA ASP A 225 7.48 -22.64 -14.57
C ASP A 225 6.50 -23.83 -14.47
N GLU A 226 6.88 -25.02 -14.94
CA GLU A 226 6.07 -26.24 -14.79
C GLU A 226 5.82 -26.60 -13.32
N GLN A 227 6.86 -26.51 -12.47
CA GLN A 227 6.73 -26.79 -11.04
C GLN A 227 5.88 -25.72 -10.34
N LEU A 228 6.02 -24.45 -10.72
CA LEU A 228 5.20 -23.36 -10.22
C LEU A 228 3.72 -23.60 -10.54
N ILE A 229 3.40 -23.89 -11.81
CA ILE A 229 2.02 -24.17 -12.25
C ILE A 229 1.43 -25.37 -11.51
N SER A 230 2.22 -26.44 -11.34
CA SER A 230 1.82 -27.64 -10.58
C SER A 230 1.52 -27.32 -9.12
N TYR A 231 2.39 -26.53 -8.47
CA TYR A 231 2.16 -26.09 -7.10
C TYR A 231 0.90 -25.21 -7.00
N ILE A 232 0.78 -24.17 -7.84
CA ILE A 232 -0.38 -23.26 -7.87
C ILE A 232 -1.70 -24.04 -7.97
N SER A 233 -1.73 -25.06 -8.82
CA SER A 233 -2.92 -25.88 -9.07
C SER A 233 -3.41 -26.65 -7.85
N SER A 234 -2.53 -26.97 -6.90
CA SER A 234 -2.80 -27.83 -5.75
C SER A 234 -2.58 -27.16 -4.39
N ALA A 235 -1.98 -25.98 -4.36
CA ALA A 235 -1.63 -25.27 -3.15
C ALA A 235 -2.87 -24.92 -2.32
N GLU A 236 -2.71 -25.07 -1.01
CA GLU A 236 -3.59 -24.48 0.00
C GLU A 236 -3.50 -22.95 -0.05
N GLN A 237 -4.58 -22.26 0.34
CA GLN A 237 -4.74 -20.82 0.13
C GLN A 237 -3.56 -19.98 0.65
N VAL A 238 -3.12 -20.20 1.90
CA VAL A 238 -2.03 -19.43 2.51
C VAL A 238 -0.71 -19.56 1.74
N GLY A 239 -0.40 -20.77 1.26
CA GLY A 239 0.81 -21.01 0.46
C GLY A 239 0.71 -20.42 -0.96
N LEU A 240 -0.50 -20.41 -1.54
CA LEU A 240 -0.77 -19.75 -2.82
C LEU A 240 -0.61 -18.22 -2.71
N PHE A 241 -1.17 -17.62 -1.65
CA PHE A 241 -1.13 -16.18 -1.42
C PHE A 241 0.29 -15.69 -1.17
N SER A 242 1.07 -16.42 -0.36
CA SER A 242 2.49 -16.09 -0.15
C SER A 242 3.31 -16.24 -1.42
N LEU A 243 3.09 -17.32 -2.21
CA LEU A 243 3.78 -17.48 -3.49
C LEU A 243 3.50 -16.29 -4.43
N LEU A 244 2.25 -15.86 -4.54
CA LEU A 244 1.90 -14.75 -5.44
C LEU A 244 2.59 -13.46 -5.00
N ARG A 245 2.60 -13.17 -3.70
CA ARG A 245 3.33 -12.02 -3.14
C ARG A 245 4.81 -12.06 -3.51
N ASP A 246 5.44 -13.22 -3.37
CA ASP A 246 6.84 -13.42 -3.70
C ASP A 246 7.12 -13.30 -5.21
N VAL A 247 6.23 -13.83 -6.06
CA VAL A 247 6.27 -13.68 -7.52
C VAL A 247 6.20 -12.20 -7.93
N GLN A 248 5.27 -11.44 -7.35
CA GLN A 248 5.14 -10.01 -7.62
C GLN A 248 6.31 -9.20 -7.08
N ALA A 249 6.80 -9.52 -5.88
CA ALA A 249 7.98 -8.90 -5.28
C ALA A 249 9.23 -9.14 -6.12
N GLN A 250 9.37 -10.30 -6.76
CA GLN A 250 10.51 -10.55 -7.65
C GLN A 250 10.37 -9.88 -9.02
N GLY A 251 9.16 -9.44 -9.40
CA GLY A 251 8.86 -8.96 -10.75
C GLY A 251 8.85 -10.08 -11.80
N PHE A 252 8.57 -11.31 -11.37
CA PHE A 252 8.54 -12.48 -12.24
C PHE A 252 7.37 -12.38 -13.24
N ASP A 253 7.62 -12.60 -14.54
CA ASP A 253 6.75 -12.20 -15.65
C ASP A 253 6.40 -13.34 -16.64
N ASN A 254 6.13 -14.54 -16.13
CA ASN A 254 5.67 -15.67 -16.96
C ASN A 254 4.13 -15.72 -17.08
N SER A 255 3.61 -15.58 -18.31
CA SER A 255 2.17 -15.54 -18.59
C SER A 255 1.42 -16.84 -18.25
N ASP A 256 2.06 -18.00 -18.36
CA ASP A 256 1.45 -19.30 -18.05
C ASP A 256 1.29 -19.48 -16.54
N VAL A 257 2.28 -19.01 -15.76
CA VAL A 257 2.20 -18.94 -14.28
C VAL A 257 1.08 -18.01 -13.86
N PHE A 258 1.00 -16.79 -14.40
CA PHE A 258 -0.10 -15.86 -14.08
C PHE A 258 -1.48 -16.39 -14.48
N ARG A 259 -1.58 -17.11 -15.60
CA ARG A 259 -2.83 -17.77 -16.01
C ARG A 259 -3.23 -18.87 -15.03
N ALA A 260 -2.27 -19.63 -14.50
CA ALA A 260 -2.54 -20.62 -13.46
C ALA A 260 -3.06 -19.95 -12.17
N ILE A 261 -2.46 -18.83 -11.75
CA ILE A 261 -2.91 -18.06 -10.57
C ILE A 261 -4.31 -17.50 -10.80
N HIS A 262 -4.57 -16.89 -11.96
CA HIS A 262 -5.89 -16.39 -12.36
C HIS A 262 -6.96 -17.49 -12.23
N ASN A 263 -6.71 -18.69 -12.77
CA ASN A 263 -7.65 -19.81 -12.67
C ASN A 263 -7.90 -20.24 -11.22
N ARG A 264 -6.87 -20.18 -10.36
CA ARG A 264 -7.04 -20.44 -8.93
C ARG A 264 -7.89 -19.36 -8.26
N PHE A 265 -7.70 -18.09 -8.57
CA PHE A 265 -8.51 -17.00 -8.03
C PHE A 265 -9.98 -17.14 -8.42
N VAL A 266 -10.27 -17.48 -9.68
CA VAL A 266 -11.63 -17.82 -10.12
C VAL A 266 -12.21 -18.95 -9.27
N SER A 267 -11.44 -20.03 -9.05
CA SER A 267 -11.90 -21.18 -8.25
C SER A 267 -12.13 -20.83 -6.77
N LEU A 268 -11.45 -19.81 -6.26
CA LEU A 268 -11.58 -19.31 -4.89
C LEU A 268 -12.65 -18.21 -4.74
N GLY A 269 -13.19 -17.70 -5.86
CA GLY A 269 -14.16 -16.60 -5.86
C GLY A 269 -13.56 -15.21 -5.59
N LEU A 270 -12.25 -15.05 -5.79
CA LEU A 270 -11.50 -13.80 -5.59
C LEU A 270 -11.57 -12.91 -6.85
N SER A 271 -12.78 -12.45 -7.17
CA SER A 271 -13.04 -11.77 -8.45
C SER A 271 -12.37 -10.41 -8.60
N VAL A 272 -12.07 -9.71 -7.51
CA VAL A 272 -11.42 -8.40 -7.58
C VAL A 272 -9.92 -8.58 -7.84
N GLU A 273 -9.29 -9.44 -7.06
CA GLU A 273 -7.87 -9.76 -7.16
C GLU A 273 -7.56 -10.42 -8.52
N GLU A 274 -8.49 -11.24 -9.04
CA GLU A 274 -8.42 -11.79 -10.40
C GLU A 274 -8.39 -10.71 -11.47
N GLN A 275 -9.31 -9.75 -11.43
CA GLN A 275 -9.34 -8.67 -12.41
C GLN A 275 -8.10 -7.77 -12.33
N MET A 276 -7.57 -7.53 -11.13
CA MET A 276 -6.29 -6.83 -10.96
C MET A 276 -5.16 -7.60 -11.63
N LEU A 277 -5.10 -8.93 -11.43
CA LEU A 277 -4.10 -9.80 -12.03
C LEU A 277 -4.21 -9.84 -13.57
N ALA A 278 -5.43 -9.87 -14.10
CA ALA A 278 -5.69 -9.93 -15.54
C ALA A 278 -5.10 -8.74 -16.31
N ARG A 279 -4.98 -7.57 -15.66
CA ARG A 279 -4.33 -6.38 -16.26
C ARG A 279 -2.86 -6.63 -16.63
N TYR A 280 -2.18 -7.55 -15.96
CA TYR A 280 -0.81 -7.94 -16.29
C TYR A 280 -0.76 -8.95 -17.45
N LEU A 281 -1.74 -9.86 -17.53
CA LEU A 281 -1.84 -10.82 -18.64
C LEU A 281 -2.03 -10.12 -19.99
N HIS A 282 -2.77 -9.03 -20.03
CA HIS A 282 -3.00 -8.25 -21.26
C HIS A 282 -1.80 -7.39 -21.70
N LYS A 283 -0.83 -7.11 -20.82
CA LYS A 283 0.40 -6.39 -21.17
C LYS A 283 1.48 -7.30 -21.78
N LEU A 284 1.30 -8.62 -21.68
CA LEU A 284 2.23 -9.64 -22.17
C LEU A 284 1.92 -10.11 -23.61
N TYR A 285 0.95 -9.48 -24.29
CA TYR A 285 0.56 -9.69 -25.70
C TYR A 285 0.57 -8.37 -26.46
#